data_AF-A0A1Y3AWJ3-F1
#
_entry.id   AF-A0A1Y3AWJ3-F1
#
_cell.length_a   1.000
_cell.length_b   1.000
_cell.length_c   1.000
_cell.angle_alpha   90.00
_cell.angle_beta   90.00
_cell.angle_gamma   90.00
#
_symmetry.space_group_name_H-M   'P 1'
#
loop_
_entity.id
_entity.type
_entity.pdbx_description
1 polymer ?
#
loop_
_entity_poly.entity_id
_entity_poly.type
_entity_poly.pdbx_seq_one_letter_code
_entity_poly.pdbx_strand_id
1 'polypeptide(L)'
;MLDYKQVEPEQDPFDDHEPNPEKTNALNSYMWELNLLQSHYMPEIASLSKMICSELPRYEWNMEDILETSMDDVINKTKTSFL
;
A
#
# COMPACT_ATOMS: atom_id res chain seq x y z
N MET A 1 23.40 -3.61 17.22
CA MET A 1 22.04 -3.14 17.51
C MET A 1 21.93 -1.79 16.86
N LEU A 2 21.15 -1.67 15.78
CA LEU A 2 21.00 -0.39 15.08
C LEU A 2 20.25 0.55 15.99
N ASP A 3 20.84 1.71 16.26
CA ASP A 3 20.29 2.76 17.11
C ASP A 3 19.22 3.49 16.29
N TYR A 4 18.02 2.89 16.22
CA TYR A 4 16.87 3.51 15.56
C TYR A 4 16.43 4.69 16.43
N LYS A 5 16.89 5.88 16.04
CA LYS A 5 16.39 7.15 16.57
C LYS A 5 14.88 7.16 16.34
N GLN A 6 14.11 7.13 17.42
CA GLN A 6 12.65 7.17 17.35
C GLN A 6 12.27 8.53 16.75
N VAL A 7 11.87 8.54 15.48
CA VAL A 7 11.32 9.72 14.83
C VAL A 7 9.85 9.76 15.22
N GLU A 8 9.45 10.83 15.89
CA GLU A 8 8.04 11.03 16.22
C GLU A 8 7.23 11.09 14.90
N PRO A 9 6.09 10.41 14.80
CA PRO A 9 5.29 10.35 13.56
C PRO A 9 4.89 11.73 12.99
N GLU A 10 4.92 12.75 13.82
CA GLU A 10 4.60 14.15 13.48
C GLU A 10 5.71 14.82 12.63
N GLN A 11 6.88 14.20 12.51
CA GLN A 11 8.01 14.67 11.72
C GLN A 11 8.45 13.60 10.73
N ASP A 12 7.59 13.26 9.75
CA ASP A 12 7.98 12.40 8.65
C ASP A 12 9.17 13.02 7.88
N PRO A 13 10.31 12.33 7.80
CA PRO A 13 11.47 12.87 7.12
C PRO A 13 11.40 12.77 5.58
N PHE A 14 10.35 12.15 5.02
CA PHE A 14 10.17 12.05 3.57
C PHE A 14 9.99 13.43 2.89
N ASP A 15 10.77 13.71 1.84
CA ASP A 15 10.66 14.91 1.01
C ASP A 15 10.11 14.53 -0.37
N ASP A 16 8.86 14.94 -0.64
CA ASP A 16 8.14 14.68 -1.89
C ASP A 16 8.57 15.62 -3.04
N HIS A 17 9.31 16.68 -2.72
CA HIS A 17 9.82 17.65 -3.69
C HIS A 17 11.26 17.36 -4.14
N GLU A 18 11.97 16.44 -3.49
CA GLU A 18 13.33 16.05 -3.87
C GLU A 18 13.31 15.20 -5.17
N PRO A 19 13.92 15.69 -6.27
CA PRO A 19 13.89 14.99 -7.56
C PRO A 19 14.75 13.72 -7.59
N ASN A 20 15.75 13.58 -6.72
CA ASN A 20 16.55 12.37 -6.64
C ASN A 20 15.93 11.37 -5.65
N PRO A 21 15.42 10.21 -6.12
CA PRO A 21 14.76 9.22 -5.25
C PRO A 21 15.66 8.68 -4.14
N GLU A 22 16.99 8.69 -4.30
CA GLU A 22 17.94 8.26 -3.28
C GLU A 22 18.08 9.27 -2.11
N LYS A 23 17.59 10.50 -2.28
CA LYS A 23 17.75 11.60 -1.32
C LYS A 23 16.46 12.02 -0.62
N THR A 24 15.32 11.48 -1.01
CA THR A 24 13.99 11.75 -0.43
C THR A 24 13.85 11.33 1.03
N ASN A 25 14.81 10.58 1.57
CA ASN A 25 14.81 10.05 2.93
C ASN A 25 13.67 9.05 3.25
N ALA A 26 13.09 8.43 2.22
CA ALA A 26 12.00 7.45 2.36
C ALA A 26 12.35 6.25 3.27
N LEU A 27 13.62 5.82 3.33
CA LEU A 27 14.01 4.69 4.20
C LEU A 27 13.87 4.98 5.70
N ASN A 28 13.95 6.26 6.10
CA ASN A 28 13.75 6.68 7.48
C ASN A 28 12.31 7.18 7.73
N SER A 29 11.46 7.15 6.71
CA SER A 29 10.05 7.54 6.77
C SER A 29 9.16 6.38 7.18
N TYR A 30 7.86 6.67 7.26
CA TYR A 30 6.81 5.69 7.45
C TYR A 30 5.81 5.77 6.30
N MET A 31 5.28 4.62 5.86
CA MET A 31 4.28 4.57 4.80
C MET A 31 2.86 4.45 5.39
N TRP A 32 2.35 5.54 5.97
CA TRP A 32 1.04 5.53 6.63
C TRP A 32 -0.13 5.43 5.65
N GLU A 33 0.07 5.76 4.37
CA GLU A 33 -0.95 5.67 3.33
C GLU A 33 -1.46 4.24 3.19
N LEU A 34 -0.57 3.24 3.24
CA LEU A 34 -0.99 1.84 3.23
C LEU A 34 -1.75 1.46 4.49
N ASN A 35 -1.38 1.98 5.66
CA ASN A 35 -2.13 1.72 6.88
C ASN A 35 -3.55 2.30 6.81
N LEU A 36 -3.71 3.50 6.28
CA LEU A 36 -5.02 4.11 6.03
C LEU A 36 -5.85 3.27 5.03
N LEU A 37 -5.21 2.76 3.97
CA LEU A 37 -5.85 1.95 2.94
C LEU A 37 -6.42 0.63 3.47
N GLN A 38 -5.98 0.13 4.62
CA GLN A 38 -6.57 -1.05 5.27
C GLN A 38 -8.02 -0.81 5.72
N SER A 39 -8.47 0.44 5.79
CA SER A 39 -9.85 0.83 6.11
C SER A 39 -10.64 1.27 4.86
N HIS A 40 -10.22 0.85 3.67
CA HIS A 40 -10.90 1.15 2.42
C HIS A 40 -12.32 0.57 2.39
N TYR A 41 -13.26 1.28 1.75
CA TYR A 41 -14.68 0.90 1.72
C TYR A 41 -14.93 -0.46 1.05
N MET A 42 -14.11 -0.81 0.05
CA MET A 42 -14.17 -2.09 -0.65
C MET A 42 -13.36 -3.15 0.13
N PRO A 43 -13.99 -4.21 0.65
CA PRO A 43 -13.32 -5.21 1.49
C PRO A 43 -12.14 -5.91 0.80
N GLU A 44 -12.20 -6.09 -0.53
CA GLU A 44 -11.13 -6.70 -1.31
C GLU A 44 -9.83 -5.87 -1.25
N ILE A 45 -9.93 -4.54 -1.39
CA ILE A 45 -8.78 -3.62 -1.29
C ILE A 45 -8.26 -3.55 0.14
N ALA A 46 -9.15 -3.47 1.12
CA ALA A 46 -8.77 -3.49 2.53
C ALA A 46 -7.99 -4.77 2.90
N SER A 47 -8.40 -5.91 2.34
CA SER A 47 -7.73 -7.20 2.56
C SER A 47 -6.37 -7.26 1.86
N LEU A 48 -6.28 -6.78 0.62
CA LEU A 48 -5.01 -6.70 -0.12
C LEU A 48 -3.99 -5.81 0.59
N SER A 49 -4.42 -4.64 1.06
CA SER A 49 -3.58 -3.71 1.83
C SER A 49 -3.04 -4.36 3.12
N LYS A 50 -3.87 -5.11 3.86
CA LYS A 50 -3.44 -5.87 5.03
C LYS A 50 -2.42 -6.95 4.70
N MET A 51 -2.61 -7.63 3.57
CA MET A 51 -1.70 -8.69 3.11
C MET A 51 -0.32 -8.13 2.75
N ILE A 52 -0.23 -6.95 2.15
CA ILE A 52 1.05 -6.26 1.88
C ILE A 52 1.80 -5.95 3.17
N CYS A 53 1.08 -5.61 4.24
CA CYS A 53 1.66 -5.36 5.56
C CYS A 53 1.91 -6.65 6.38
N SER A 54 1.63 -7.83 5.83
CA SER A 54 1.82 -9.13 6.50
C SER A 54 3.14 -9.79 6.10
N GLU A 55 3.39 -11.01 6.58
CA GLU A 55 4.58 -11.77 6.19
C GLU A 55 4.64 -11.96 4.67
N LEU A 56 5.81 -11.73 4.09
CA LEU A 56 5.99 -11.81 2.63
C LEU A 56 5.72 -13.24 2.13
N PRO A 57 5.03 -13.38 0.99
CA PRO A 57 4.76 -14.69 0.41
C PRO A 57 6.07 -15.35 -0.04
N ARG A 58 6.08 -16.69 -0.06
CA ARG A 58 7.24 -17.46 -0.55
C ARG A 58 7.43 -17.38 -2.06
N TYR A 59 6.40 -16.94 -2.79
CA TYR A 59 6.36 -16.86 -4.23
C TYR A 59 5.87 -15.48 -4.65
N GLU A 60 6.38 -15.00 -5.80
CA GLU A 60 5.93 -13.76 -6.42
C GLU A 60 4.48 -13.88 -6.88
N TRP A 61 3.74 -12.78 -6.81
CA TRP A 61 2.40 -12.71 -7.36
C TRP A 61 2.44 -12.27 -8.80
N ASN A 62 1.63 -12.92 -9.65
CA ASN A 62 1.35 -12.39 -10.97
C ASN A 62 0.40 -11.18 -10.83
N MET A 63 0.82 -10.03 -11.33
CA MET A 63 0.05 -8.78 -11.29
C MET A 63 -0.65 -8.47 -12.62
N GLU A 64 -0.48 -9.27 -13.68
CA GLU A 64 -1.06 -9.03 -15.01
C GLU A 64 -2.57 -8.82 -14.93
N ASP A 65 -3.30 -9.77 -14.33
CA ASP A 65 -4.76 -9.69 -14.20
C ASP A 65 -5.23 -8.48 -13.37
N ILE A 66 -4.43 -8.07 -12.37
CA ILE A 66 -4.73 -6.93 -11.51
C ILE A 66 -4.59 -5.63 -12.31
N LEU A 67 -3.55 -5.54 -13.14
CA LEU A 67 -3.27 -4.35 -13.97
C LEU A 67 -4.28 -4.17 -15.10
N GLU A 68 -4.89 -5.25 -15.58
CA GLU A 68 -5.95 -5.20 -16.60
C GLU A 68 -7.34 -4.84 -16.02
N THR A 69 -7.48 -4.82 -14.69
CA THR A 69 -8.77 -4.57 -14.04
C THR A 69 -9.22 -3.11 -14.22
N SER A 70 -10.38 -2.91 -14.85
CA SER A 70 -11.01 -1.59 -14.99
C SER A 70 -12.07 -1.31 -13.91
N MET A 71 -12.50 -0.05 -13.78
CA MET A 71 -13.62 0.29 -12.89
C MET A 71 -14.93 -0.38 -13.31
N ASP A 72 -15.16 -0.58 -14.61
CA ASP A 72 -16.35 -1.27 -15.10
C ASP A 72 -16.38 -2.73 -14.64
N ASP A 73 -15.22 -3.40 -14.62
CA ASP A 73 -15.09 -4.77 -14.12
C ASP A 73 -15.40 -4.86 -12.62
N VAL A 74 -14.88 -3.92 -11.82
CA VAL A 74 -15.16 -3.83 -10.38
C VAL A 74 -16.66 -3.64 -10.13
N ILE A 75 -17.31 -2.76 -10.89
CA ILE A 75 -18.75 -2.48 -10.79
C ILE A 75 -19.57 -3.71 -11.22
N ASN A 76 -19.18 -4.39 -12.30
CA ASN A 76 -19.90 -5.57 -12.79
C ASN A 76 -19.74 -6.76 -11.83
N LYS A 77 -18.54 -6.96 -11.26
CA LYS A 77 -18.27 -7.97 -10.25
C LYS A 77 -19.12 -7.76 -9.01
N THR A 78 -19.18 -6.53 -8.51
CA THR A 78 -20.02 -6.20 -7.34
C THR A 78 -21.49 -6.44 -7.63
N LYS A 79 -22.04 -5.97 -8.77
CA LYS A 79 -23.44 -6.26 -9.16
C LYS A 79 -23.76 -7.76 -9.20
N THR A 80 -22.85 -8.55 -9.76
CA THR A 80 -23.03 -10.01 -9.87
C THR A 80 -23.00 -10.68 -8.49
N SER A 81 -22.18 -10.20 -7.57
CA SER A 81 -22.08 -10.74 -6.21
C SER A 81 -23.31 -10.48 -5.33
N PHE A 82 -24.20 -9.56 -5.71
CA PHE A 82 -25.42 -9.23 -4.97
C PHE A 82 -26.70 -9.87 -5.56
N LEU A 83 -26.58 -10.64 -6.65
CA LEU A 83 -27.64 -11.45 -7.25
C LEU A 83 -27.45 -12.92 -6.89
#